data_AF-A0A239Q1Q1-F1
#
_entry.id   AF-A0A239Q1Q1-F1
#
_cell.length_a   1.000
_cell.length_b   1.000
_cell.length_c   1.000
_cell.angle_alpha   90.00
_cell.angle_beta   90.00
_cell.angle_gamma   90.00
#
_symmetry.space_group_name_H-M   'P 1'
#
loop_
_entity.id
_entity.type
_entity.pdbx_description
1 polymer ?
#
loop_
_entity_poly.entity_id
_entity_poly.type
_entity_poly.pdbx_seq_one_letter_code
_entity_poly.pdbx_strand_id
1 'polypeptide(L)'
;MKYFDHMTDTTLCAHILQGLDILHDQIQRNDADMPATDLILVLQSLSALRRNGPLSETAADEIGRIESLLDQAISQETLGFRNVFDGIEDPELGAVGRVRAVPVLSEKGAALDRLLKGFRQFLAMRNLLAARVDSRLMVNRKIAA
;
A
#
# COMPACT_ATOMS: atom_id res chain seq x y z
N MET A 1 -13.97 -1.02 1.19
CA MET A 1 -13.25 -2.26 1.57
C MET A 1 -14.14 -3.35 2.19
N LYS A 2 -15.45 -3.45 1.86
CA LYS A 2 -16.35 -4.43 2.49
C LYS A 2 -16.07 -5.92 2.15
N TYR A 3 -15.26 -6.20 1.14
CA TYR A 3 -15.02 -7.57 0.65
C TYR A 3 -14.08 -8.38 1.56
N PHE A 4 -13.05 -7.76 2.13
CA PHE A 4 -12.05 -8.45 2.95
C PHE A 4 -12.53 -8.70 4.39
N ASP A 5 -13.53 -7.94 4.85
CA ASP A 5 -14.07 -8.02 6.20
C ASP A 5 -14.74 -9.38 6.51
N HIS A 6 -15.19 -10.09 5.48
CA HIS A 6 -15.83 -11.41 5.61
C HIS A 6 -14.86 -12.60 5.43
N MET A 7 -13.61 -12.35 5.03
CA MET A 7 -12.65 -13.43 4.82
C MET A 7 -12.16 -14.01 6.15
N THR A 8 -11.87 -15.31 6.18
CA THR A 8 -11.13 -15.92 7.28
C THR A 8 -9.68 -15.41 7.30
N ASP A 9 -9.01 -15.49 8.44
CA ASP A 9 -7.63 -15.01 8.54
C ASP A 9 -6.66 -15.82 7.67
N THR A 10 -6.90 -17.12 7.51
CA THR A 10 -6.11 -17.97 6.62
C THR A 10 -6.26 -17.53 5.17
N THR A 11 -7.49 -17.26 4.72
CA THR A 11 -7.76 -16.76 3.36
C THR A 11 -7.16 -15.37 3.16
N LEU A 12 -7.29 -14.48 4.16
CA LEU A 12 -6.72 -13.14 4.12
C LEU A 12 -5.19 -13.21 4.05
N CYS A 13 -4.55 -14.07 4.84
CA CYS A 13 -3.11 -14.31 4.81
C CYS A 13 -2.66 -14.85 3.43
N ALA A 14 -3.38 -15.81 2.85
CA ALA A 14 -3.07 -16.33 1.51
C ALA A 14 -3.15 -15.22 0.44
N HIS A 15 -4.18 -14.36 0.48
CA HIS A 15 -4.28 -13.22 -0.43
C HIS A 15 -3.18 -12.18 -0.24
N ILE A 16 -2.75 -11.95 1.00
CA ILE A 16 -1.63 -11.06 1.32
C ILE A 16 -0.34 -11.60 0.70
N LEU A 17 -0.05 -12.90 0.85
CA LEU A 17 1.13 -13.52 0.26
C LEU A 17 1.09 -13.54 -1.26
N GLN A 18 -0.05 -13.86 -1.85
CA GLN A 18 -0.25 -13.79 -3.30
C GLN A 18 -0.07 -12.36 -3.83
N GLY A 19 -0.56 -11.36 -3.08
CA GLY A 19 -0.38 -9.95 -3.42
C GLY A 19 1.09 -9.53 -3.44
N LEU A 20 1.89 -10.02 -2.48
CA LEU A 20 3.35 -9.80 -2.49
C LEU A 20 4.01 -10.42 -3.71
N ASP A 21 3.64 -11.66 -4.06
CA ASP A 21 4.21 -12.36 -5.21
C ASP A 21 3.87 -11.61 -6.52
N ILE A 22 2.62 -11.13 -6.67
CA ILE A 22 2.20 -10.31 -7.82
C ILE A 22 2.97 -8.99 -7.89
N LEU A 23 3.12 -8.29 -6.76
CA LEU A 23 3.84 -7.02 -6.72
C LEU A 23 5.32 -7.20 -7.03
N HIS A 24 5.92 -8.29 -6.54
CA HIS A 24 7.29 -8.66 -6.87
C HIS A 24 7.46 -8.86 -8.38
N ASP A 25 6.58 -9.64 -9.01
CA ASP A 25 6.61 -9.88 -10.46
C ASP A 25 6.42 -8.59 -11.27
N GLN A 26 5.52 -7.71 -10.84
CA GLN A 26 5.28 -6.40 -11.49
C GLN A 26 6.50 -5.50 -11.41
N ILE A 27 7.14 -5.43 -10.24
CA ILE A 27 8.34 -4.61 -10.04
C ILE A 27 9.53 -5.20 -10.81
N GLN A 28 9.68 -6.53 -10.83
CA GLN A 28 10.77 -7.20 -11.54
C GLN A 28 10.73 -6.97 -13.06
N ARG A 29 9.55 -6.82 -13.66
CA ARG A 29 9.42 -6.45 -15.09
C ARG A 29 10.00 -5.07 -15.39
N ASN A 30 10.05 -4.20 -14.37
CA ASN A 30 10.54 -2.85 -14.44
C ASN A 30 9.86 -2.00 -15.54
N ASP A 31 8.57 -2.21 -15.77
CA ASP A 31 7.78 -1.44 -16.76
C ASP A 31 7.74 0.08 -16.45
N ALA A 32 8.17 0.46 -15.24
CA ALA A 32 8.25 1.85 -14.77
C ALA A 32 9.68 2.42 -14.85
N ASP A 33 10.62 1.75 -15.53
CA ASP A 33 12.01 2.18 -15.71
C ASP A 33 12.66 2.74 -14.42
N MET A 34 12.46 2.02 -13.31
CA MET A 34 13.03 2.37 -12.02
C MET A 34 14.56 2.25 -12.11
N PRO A 35 15.32 3.16 -11.46
CA PRO A 35 16.76 3.02 -11.36
C PRO A 35 17.15 1.66 -10.78
N ALA A 36 18.20 1.03 -11.31
CA ALA A 36 18.60 -0.32 -10.92
C ALA A 36 18.83 -0.46 -9.41
N THR A 37 19.39 0.57 -8.76
CA THR A 37 19.60 0.59 -7.31
C THR A 37 18.28 0.53 -6.54
N ASP A 38 17.31 1.39 -6.89
CA ASP A 38 16.02 1.44 -6.23
C ASP A 38 15.22 0.16 -6.47
N LEU A 39 15.26 -0.35 -7.71
CA LEU A 39 14.63 -1.61 -8.08
C LEU A 39 15.13 -2.77 -7.22
N ILE A 40 16.46 -2.91 -7.06
CA ILE A 40 17.06 -3.95 -6.24
C ILE A 40 16.62 -3.81 -4.77
N LEU A 41 16.63 -2.60 -4.23
CA LEU A 41 16.23 -2.35 -2.84
C LEU A 41 14.76 -2.71 -2.59
N VAL A 42 13.86 -2.33 -3.50
CA VAL A 42 12.43 -2.66 -3.41
C VAL A 42 12.23 -4.18 -3.49
N LEU A 43 12.88 -4.87 -4.43
CA LEU A 43 12.78 -6.33 -4.56
C LEU A 43 13.33 -7.06 -3.33
N GLN A 44 14.43 -6.57 -2.75
CA GLN A 44 15.00 -7.11 -1.51
C GLN A 44 14.03 -6.94 -0.33
N SER A 45 13.42 -5.76 -0.19
CA SER A 45 12.43 -5.50 0.86
C SER A 45 11.17 -6.35 0.69
N LEU A 46 10.65 -6.51 -0.53
CA LEU A 46 9.53 -7.41 -0.81
C LEU A 46 9.87 -8.87 -0.48
N SER A 47 11.07 -9.32 -0.84
CA SER A 47 11.55 -10.67 -0.51
C SER A 47 11.69 -10.87 1.00
N ALA A 48 12.18 -9.87 1.72
CA ALA A 48 12.28 -9.90 3.17
C ALA A 48 10.90 -9.96 3.84
N LEU A 49 9.93 -9.17 3.37
CA LEU A 49 8.54 -9.23 3.82
C LEU A 49 7.92 -10.60 3.58
N ARG A 50 8.16 -11.17 2.40
CA ARG A 50 7.64 -12.49 2.03
C ARG A 50 8.23 -13.62 2.88
N ARG A 51 9.54 -13.54 3.18
CA ARG A 51 10.29 -14.55 3.93
C ARG A 51 9.99 -14.49 5.44
N ASN A 52 10.04 -13.30 6.02
CA ASN A 52 9.88 -13.11 7.47
C ASN A 52 8.41 -13.12 7.89
N GLY A 53 7.51 -12.89 6.93
CA GLY A 53 6.07 -12.80 7.12
C GLY A 53 5.60 -11.35 7.24
N PRO A 54 4.40 -11.03 6.72
CA PRO A 54 3.89 -9.67 6.64
C PRO A 54 3.58 -9.05 8.02
N LEU A 55 3.53 -9.85 9.08
CA LEU A 55 3.30 -9.41 10.46
C LEU A 55 4.56 -9.49 11.34
N SER A 56 5.74 -9.75 10.77
CA SER A 56 6.98 -9.78 11.55
C SER A 56 7.33 -8.42 12.15
N GLU A 57 8.16 -8.42 13.19
CA GLU A 57 8.68 -7.19 13.80
C GLU A 57 9.46 -6.32 12.79
N THR A 58 10.16 -6.98 11.86
CA THR A 58 10.93 -6.33 10.80
C THR A 58 10.07 -5.83 9.63
N ALA A 59 8.78 -6.19 9.58
CA ALA A 59 7.93 -5.83 8.45
C ALA A 59 7.71 -4.32 8.33
N ALA A 60 7.66 -3.61 9.46
CA ALA A 60 7.45 -2.15 9.46
C ALA A 60 8.58 -1.42 8.72
N ASP A 61 9.83 -1.81 8.97
CA ASP A 61 11.00 -1.20 8.34
C ASP A 61 11.04 -1.46 6.83
N GLU A 62 10.75 -2.69 6.42
CA GLU A 62 10.72 -3.05 5.01
C GLU A 62 9.56 -2.37 4.26
N ILE A 63 8.39 -2.24 4.91
CA ILE A 63 7.26 -1.47 4.37
C ILE A 63 7.63 0.00 4.19
N GLY A 64 8.18 0.62 5.24
CA GLY A 64 8.57 2.03 5.21
C GLY A 64 9.64 2.31 4.15
N ARG A 65 10.58 1.38 3.95
CA ARG A 65 11.58 1.48 2.88
C ARG A 65 10.95 1.45 1.49
N ILE A 66 10.03 0.52 1.24
CA ILE A 66 9.33 0.42 -0.05
C ILE A 66 8.50 1.68 -0.32
N GLU A 67 7.71 2.16 0.65
CA GLU A 67 6.91 3.38 0.47
C GLU A 67 7.80 4.58 0.18
N SER A 68 8.90 4.75 0.93
CA SER A 68 9.80 5.88 0.76
C SER A 68 10.46 5.90 -0.62
N LEU A 69 10.93 4.74 -1.10
CA LEU A 69 11.54 4.63 -2.43
C LEU A 69 10.55 4.95 -3.55
N LEU A 70 9.32 4.42 -3.45
CA LEU A 70 8.27 4.69 -4.44
C LEU A 70 7.81 6.15 -4.41
N ASP A 71 7.57 6.71 -3.22
CA ASP A 71 7.16 8.11 -3.08
C ASP A 71 8.26 9.07 -3.58
N GLN A 72 9.53 8.77 -3.31
CA GLN A 72 10.66 9.54 -3.84
C GLN A 72 10.73 9.47 -5.36
N ALA A 73 10.61 8.27 -5.94
CA ALA A 73 10.63 8.08 -7.40
C ALA A 73 9.45 8.81 -8.07
N ILE A 74 8.25 8.75 -7.49
CA ILE A 74 7.07 9.49 -7.98
C ILE A 74 7.28 11.00 -7.90
N SER A 75 7.91 11.48 -6.82
CA SER A 75 8.20 12.90 -6.63
C SER A 75 9.14 13.43 -7.71
N GLN A 76 10.13 12.64 -8.13
CA GLN A 76 11.04 12.99 -9.23
C GLN A 76 10.34 13.04 -10.59
N GLU A 77 9.27 12.26 -10.75
CA GLU A 77 8.45 12.17 -11.96
C GLU A 77 7.24 13.12 -11.95
N THR A 78 7.14 14.00 -10.95
CA THR A 78 6.06 14.99 -10.83
C THR A 78 6.39 16.22 -11.66
N LEU A 79 5.58 16.48 -12.69
CA LEU A 79 5.74 17.59 -13.64
C LEU A 79 5.14 18.91 -13.12
N GLY A 80 4.35 18.85 -12.06
CA GLY A 80 3.68 19.98 -11.44
C GLY A 80 2.46 19.55 -10.65
N PHE A 81 1.62 20.52 -10.29
CA PHE A 81 0.40 20.28 -9.52
C PHE A 81 -0.80 20.90 -10.21
N ARG A 82 -1.94 20.22 -10.15
CA ARG A 82 -3.23 20.77 -10.56
C ARG A 82 -4.20 20.77 -9.40
N ASN A 83 -5.00 21.82 -9.31
CA ASN A 83 -6.05 21.92 -8.31
C ASN A 83 -7.26 21.11 -8.76
N VAL A 84 -7.69 20.18 -7.91
CA VAL A 84 -8.89 19.36 -8.10
C VAL A 84 -9.84 19.65 -6.96
N PHE A 85 -11.10 19.93 -7.27
CA PHE A 85 -12.15 20.03 -6.27
C PHE A 85 -12.53 18.63 -5.81
N ASP A 86 -12.30 18.37 -4.52
CA ASP A 86 -12.71 17.15 -3.84
C ASP A 86 -13.90 17.50 -2.94
N GLY A 87 -15.09 17.16 -3.42
CA GLY A 87 -16.34 17.53 -2.77
C GLY A 87 -17.52 16.73 -3.30
N ILE A 88 -18.67 17.01 -2.72
CA ILE A 88 -19.96 16.46 -3.10
C ILE A 88 -20.91 17.59 -3.48
N GLU A 89 -21.88 17.27 -4.30
CA GLU A 89 -23.00 18.17 -4.57
C GLU A 89 -24.06 17.93 -3.50
N ASP A 90 -24.20 18.91 -2.60
CA ASP A 90 -25.23 18.92 -1.57
C ASP A 90 -26.48 19.64 -2.12
N PRO A 91 -27.69 19.05 -1.99
CA PRO A 91 -28.92 19.65 -2.52
C PRO A 91 -29.29 21.03 -1.94
N GLU A 92 -28.84 21.35 -0.72
CA GLU A 92 -29.15 22.62 -0.04
C GLU A 92 -27.99 23.61 -0.11
N LEU A 93 -26.76 23.12 -0.03
CA LEU A 93 -25.54 23.94 0.06
C LEU A 93 -24.77 24.06 -1.25
N GLY A 94 -25.16 23.31 -2.29
CA GLY A 94 -24.44 23.23 -3.56
C GLY A 94 -23.13 22.44 -3.42
N ALA A 95 -22.10 22.80 -4.19
CA ALA A 95 -20.82 22.10 -4.14
C ALA A 95 -20.08 22.34 -2.81
N VAL A 96 -20.05 21.33 -1.94
CA VAL A 96 -19.35 21.37 -0.65
C VAL A 96 -18.11 20.48 -0.71
N GLY A 97 -16.94 21.07 -0.47
CA GLY A 97 -15.67 20.35 -0.58
C GLY A 97 -14.44 21.20 -0.31
N ARG A 98 -13.27 20.64 -0.63
CA ARG A 98 -11.97 21.32 -0.55
C ARG A 98 -11.23 21.19 -1.87
N VAL A 99 -10.54 22.26 -2.26
CA VAL A 99 -9.58 22.19 -3.36
C VAL A 99 -8.30 21.51 -2.85
N ARG A 100 -7.87 20.46 -3.55
CA ARG A 100 -6.61 19.76 -3.27
C ARG A 100 -5.66 19.90 -4.45
N ALA A 101 -4.39 20.15 -4.17
CA ALA A 101 -3.33 20.05 -5.16
C ALA A 101 -3.02 18.56 -5.40
N VAL A 102 -3.23 18.10 -6.64
CA VAL A 102 -2.94 16.73 -7.07
C VAL A 102 -1.74 16.78 -8.02
N PRO A 103 -0.72 15.90 -7.85
CA PRO A 103 0.44 15.88 -8.73
C PRO A 103 0.03 15.51 -10.16
N VAL A 104 0.63 16.19 -11.11
CA VAL A 104 0.61 15.82 -12.53
C VAL A 104 1.87 15.00 -12.78
N LEU A 105 1.71 13.73 -13.14
CA LEU A 105 2.81 12.77 -13.28
C LEU A 105 3.20 12.59 -14.74
N SER A 106 4.48 12.30 -14.99
CA SER A 106 4.92 11.71 -16.25
C SER A 106 4.28 10.32 -16.46
N GLU A 107 4.39 9.75 -17.67
CA GLU A 107 3.94 8.36 -17.91
C GLU A 107 4.61 7.37 -16.96
N LYS A 108 5.92 7.57 -16.72
CA LYS A 108 6.70 6.81 -15.76
C LYS A 108 6.21 7.01 -14.33
N GLY A 109 5.98 8.25 -13.91
CA GLY A 109 5.39 8.57 -12.61
C GLY A 109 4.02 7.91 -12.40
N ALA A 110 3.20 7.85 -13.44
CA ALA A 110 1.90 7.18 -13.40
C ALA A 110 2.01 5.64 -13.32
N ALA A 111 3.07 5.04 -13.87
CA ALA A 111 3.38 3.62 -13.67
C ALA A 111 3.81 3.34 -12.22
N LEU A 112 4.70 4.17 -11.67
CA LEU A 112 5.14 4.08 -10.27
C LEU A 112 3.98 4.27 -9.28
N ASP A 113 3.10 5.25 -9.52
CA ASP A 113 1.90 5.49 -8.69
C ASP A 113 0.94 4.29 -8.71
N ARG A 114 0.80 3.59 -9.85
CA ARG A 114 0.03 2.34 -9.91
C ARG A 114 0.64 1.24 -9.03
N LEU A 115 1.97 1.09 -9.05
CA LEU A 115 2.67 0.13 -8.18
C LEU A 115 2.45 0.48 -6.70
N LEU A 116 2.61 1.75 -6.33
CA LEU A 116 2.38 2.23 -4.97
C LEU A 116 0.94 2.01 -4.51
N LYS A 117 -0.05 2.24 -5.38
CA LYS A 117 -1.46 1.93 -5.08
C LYS A 117 -1.69 0.44 -4.83
N GLY A 118 -1.08 -0.42 -5.65
CA GLY A 118 -1.11 -1.87 -5.44
C GLY A 118 -0.48 -2.28 -4.10
N PHE A 119 0.66 -1.67 -3.77
CA PHE A 119 1.33 -1.89 -2.48
C PHE A 119 0.47 -1.43 -1.30
N ARG A 120 -0.15 -0.24 -1.37
CA ARG A 120 -1.06 0.26 -0.33
C ARG A 120 -2.31 -0.62 -0.14
N GLN A 121 -2.81 -1.23 -1.22
CA GLN A 121 -3.90 -2.21 -1.11
C GLN A 121 -3.47 -3.45 -0.31
N PHE A 122 -2.26 -3.95 -0.55
CA PHE A 122 -1.65 -5.00 0.27
C PHE A 122 -1.54 -4.58 1.75
N LEU A 123 -1.06 -3.36 2.04
CA LEU A 123 -0.93 -2.85 3.40
C LEU A 123 -2.28 -2.78 4.12
N ALA A 124 -3.35 -2.39 3.43
CA ALA A 124 -4.67 -2.35 4.01
C ALA A 124 -5.15 -3.75 4.46
N MET A 125 -4.91 -4.79 3.65
CA MET A 125 -5.22 -6.18 4.02
C MET A 125 -4.36 -6.66 5.20
N ARG A 126 -3.06 -6.36 5.19
CA ARG A 126 -2.15 -6.65 6.30
C ARG A 126 -2.63 -6.02 7.60
N ASN A 127 -2.96 -4.74 7.58
CA ASN A 127 -3.38 -4.00 8.78
C ASN A 127 -4.71 -4.54 9.32
N LEU A 128 -5.63 -4.97 8.45
CA LEU A 128 -6.84 -5.68 8.85
C LEU A 128 -6.52 -7.01 9.56
N LEU A 129 -5.60 -7.80 9.01
CA LEU A 129 -5.16 -9.05 9.63
C LEU A 129 -4.50 -8.82 10.99
N ALA A 130 -3.61 -7.83 11.10
CA ALA A 130 -2.96 -7.44 12.35
C ALA A 130 -4.00 -7.07 13.42
N ALA A 131 -4.95 -6.20 13.07
CA ALA A 131 -6.01 -5.77 13.99
C ALA A 131 -6.86 -6.95 14.52
N ARG A 132 -7.13 -7.97 13.68
CA ARG A 132 -7.86 -9.18 14.08
C ARG A 132 -7.05 -10.09 14.99
N VAL A 133 -5.74 -10.21 14.76
CA VAL A 133 -4.83 -10.96 15.65
C VAL A 133 -4.77 -10.28 17.01
N ASP A 134 -4.51 -8.97 17.04
CA ASP A 134 -4.42 -8.19 18.27
C ASP A 134 -5.72 -8.25 19.07
N SER A 135 -6.87 -8.09 18.42
CA SER A 135 -8.19 -8.18 19.07
C SER A 135 -8.40 -9.53 19.76
N ARG A 136 -8.02 -10.64 19.12
CA ARG A 136 -8.13 -11.97 19.72
C ARG A 136 -7.19 -12.17 20.90
N LEU A 137 -5.95 -11.68 20.80
CA LEU A 137 -4.99 -11.73 21.91
C LEU A 137 -5.50 -10.93 23.12
N MET A 138 -6.11 -9.77 22.89
CA MET A 138 -6.71 -8.97 23.97
C MET A 138 -7.92 -9.67 24.62
N VAL A 139 -8.81 -10.28 23.83
CA VAL A 139 -9.96 -11.02 24.37
C VAL A 139 -9.50 -12.24 25.17
N ASN A 140 -8.55 -13.02 24.66
CA ASN A 140 -8.03 -14.20 25.35
C ASN A 140 -7.31 -13.84 26.66
N ARG A 141 -6.59 -12.71 26.71
CA ARG A 141 -5.98 -12.20 27.95
C ARG A 141 -7.01 -11.75 28.97
N LYS A 142 -8.15 -11.18 28.55
CA LYS A 142 -9.24 -10.77 29.44
C LYS A 142 -10.06 -11.95 29.98
N ILE A 143 -10.13 -13.07 29.26
CA ILE A 143 -10.83 -14.28 29.72
C ILE A 143 -9.96 -15.10 30.68
N ALA A 144 -8.63 -15.00 30.57
CA ALA A 144 -7.68 -15.71 31.42
C ALA A 144 -7.31 -14.97 32.73
N ALA A 145 -7.85 -13.76 32.94
CA ALA A 145 -7.64 -12.92 34.13
C ALA A 145 -8.93 -12.87 34.96
#